data_AF-A0AAE4EEN0-F1
#
_entry.id   AF-A0AAE4EEN0-F1
#
_cell.length_a   1.000
_cell.length_b   1.000
_cell.length_c   1.000
_cell.angle_alpha   90.00
_cell.angle_beta   90.00
_cell.angle_gamma   90.00
#
_symmetry.space_group_name_H-M   'P 1'
#
loop_
_entity.id
_entity.type
_entity.pdbx_description
1 polymer ?
#
loop_
_entity_poly.entity_id
_entity_poly.type
_entity_poly.pdbx_seq_one_letter_code
_entity_poly.pdbx_strand_id
1 'polypeptide(L)'
;MGGSQFGAPGSFTPPPAAGDAGTNFLSGLLEGPADSEAAQRVSEGGHHLKSLAEGGQFAVNEEGFQAYMKACDFFLDGYNSMIREVFVLANPARMGGGEYAKAVAEFNVKVANGDEESLIPNLIKMRDGVQQAREAMIIARKNYRETEEAHSMTFAQMNKGLQE
;
A
#
# COMPACT_ATOMS: atom_id res chain seq x y z
N MET A 1 -24.97 20.34 29.92
CA MET A 1 -24.66 21.14 28.72
C MET A 1 -23.33 20.65 28.18
N GLY A 2 -23.36 19.75 27.19
CA GLY A 2 -22.16 19.21 26.55
C GLY A 2 -22.32 19.43 25.06
N GLY A 3 -21.60 20.42 24.51
CA GLY A 3 -21.68 20.80 23.11
C GLY A 3 -21.04 19.74 22.22
N SER A 4 -21.81 19.25 21.26
CA SER A 4 -21.31 18.46 20.13
C SER A 4 -20.37 19.35 19.32
N GLN A 5 -19.07 19.03 19.38
CA GLN A 5 -18.05 19.68 18.58
C GLN A 5 -18.26 19.25 17.12
N PHE A 6 -18.97 20.10 16.37
CA PHE A 6 -19.01 20.05 14.91
C PHE A 6 -17.56 20.15 14.40
N GLY A 7 -17.06 19.06 13.81
CA GLY A 7 -15.77 19.03 13.13
C GLY A 7 -15.79 19.99 11.94
N ALA A 8 -14.75 20.81 11.83
CA ALA A 8 -14.54 21.69 10.69
C ALA A 8 -14.40 20.88 9.39
N PRO A 9 -14.90 21.39 8.24
CA PRO A 9 -14.66 20.76 6.96
C PRO A 9 -13.15 20.82 6.65
N GLY A 10 -12.48 19.67 6.70
CA GLY A 10 -11.10 19.52 6.25
C GLY A 10 -10.07 19.04 7.27
N SER A 11 -10.42 18.80 8.53
CA SER A 11 -9.49 18.17 9.49
C SER A 11 -9.92 16.75 9.83
N PHE A 12 -9.83 15.84 8.87
CA PHE A 12 -9.75 14.42 9.19
C PHE A 12 -8.35 14.19 9.76
N THR A 13 -8.20 14.24 11.08
CA THR A 13 -7.07 13.60 11.74
C THR A 13 -7.38 12.10 11.75
N PRO A 14 -6.66 11.27 10.97
CA PRO A 14 -6.87 9.83 11.03
C PRO A 14 -6.66 9.36 12.47
N PRO A 15 -7.39 8.33 12.92
CA PRO A 15 -7.04 7.66 14.18
C PRO A 15 -5.55 7.27 14.15
N PRO A 16 -4.83 7.26 15.29
CA PRO A 16 -3.38 7.02 15.32
C PRO A 16 -2.96 5.79 14.51
N ALA A 17 -3.76 4.71 14.60
CA ALA A 17 -3.58 3.47 13.86
C ALA A 17 -3.56 3.64 12.32
N ALA A 18 -4.32 4.60 11.78
CA ALA A 18 -4.35 4.89 10.35
C ALA A 18 -3.15 5.73 9.88
N GLY A 19 -2.66 6.64 10.72
CA GLY A 19 -1.42 7.38 10.45
C GLY A 19 -0.18 6.47 10.50
N ASP A 20 -0.17 5.53 11.44
CA ASP A 20 0.90 4.55 11.59
C ASP A 20 0.93 3.55 10.42
N ALA A 21 -0.24 3.12 9.93
CA ALA A 21 -0.35 2.22 8.77
C ALA A 21 0.31 2.82 7.51
N GLY A 22 -0.01 4.08 7.19
CA GLY A 22 0.59 4.79 6.06
C GLY A 22 2.09 5.03 6.24
N THR A 23 2.53 5.39 7.46
CA THR A 23 3.94 5.65 7.75
C THR A 23 4.79 4.38 7.65
N ASN A 24 4.30 3.27 8.19
CA ASN A 24 4.98 1.97 8.11
C ASN A 24 5.09 1.47 6.66
N PHE A 25 4.01 1.60 5.89
CA PHE A 25 3.99 1.28 4.47
C PHE A 25 5.05 2.08 3.68
N LEU A 26 5.06 3.40 3.84
CA LEU A 26 5.99 4.27 3.11
C LEU A 26 7.44 4.06 3.53
N SER A 27 7.69 3.82 4.83
CA SER A 27 9.05 3.58 5.33
C SER A 27 9.61 2.27 4.76
N GLY A 28 8.83 1.19 4.74
CA GLY A 28 9.26 -0.07 4.15
C GLY A 28 9.54 0.03 2.64
N LEU A 29 8.80 0.86 1.91
CA LEU A 29 9.05 1.10 0.47
C LEU A 29 10.41 1.77 0.22
N LEU A 30 10.85 2.67 1.11
CA LEU A 30 12.12 3.38 0.96
C LEU A 30 13.34 2.51 1.27
N GLU A 31 13.17 1.52 2.15
CA GLU A 31 14.24 0.60 2.55
C GLU A 31 14.43 -0.55 1.55
N GLY A 32 13.36 -0.93 0.84
CA GLY A 32 13.43 -1.78 -0.34
C GLY A 32 13.43 -3.29 -0.06
N PRO A 33 13.50 -4.11 -1.13
CA PRO A 33 13.23 -5.55 -1.05
C PRO A 33 14.39 -6.43 -0.55
N ALA A 34 15.58 -5.84 -0.40
CA ALA A 34 16.72 -6.54 0.19
C ALA A 34 16.60 -6.66 1.72
N ASP A 35 15.70 -5.88 2.32
CA ASP A 35 15.36 -5.94 3.74
C ASP A 35 14.00 -6.62 3.90
N SER A 36 14.01 -7.80 4.54
CA SER A 36 12.81 -8.61 4.75
C SER A 36 11.82 -7.95 5.71
N GLU A 37 12.30 -7.22 6.72
CA GLU A 37 11.44 -6.50 7.66
C GLU A 37 10.78 -5.30 6.97
N ALA A 38 11.49 -4.64 6.06
CA ALA A 38 10.93 -3.59 5.22
C ALA A 38 9.82 -4.14 4.30
N ALA A 39 10.07 -5.25 3.59
CA ALA A 39 9.08 -5.89 2.74
C ALA A 39 7.83 -6.33 3.52
N GLN A 40 8.04 -6.84 4.73
CA GLN A 40 6.95 -7.21 5.65
C GLN A 40 6.13 -5.98 6.07
N ARG A 41 6.78 -4.87 6.44
CA ARG A 41 6.08 -3.61 6.79
C ARG A 41 5.25 -3.06 5.63
N VAL A 42 5.72 -3.18 4.39
CA VAL A 42 4.92 -2.79 3.20
C VAL A 42 3.68 -3.67 3.08
N SER A 43 3.84 -4.99 3.22
CA SER A 43 2.73 -5.94 3.15
C SER A 43 1.68 -5.67 4.22
N GLU A 44 2.11 -5.57 5.49
CA GLU A 44 1.25 -5.32 6.64
C GLU A 44 0.61 -3.94 6.60
N GLY A 45 1.37 -2.92 6.20
CA GLY A 45 0.86 -1.56 6.02
C GLY A 45 -0.22 -1.49 4.94
N GLY A 46 -0.01 -2.15 3.80
CA GLY A 46 -1.01 -2.25 2.73
C GLY A 46 -2.28 -2.97 3.18
N HIS A 47 -2.14 -4.09 3.91
CA HIS A 47 -3.27 -4.81 4.49
C HIS A 47 -4.05 -3.95 5.49
N HIS A 48 -3.35 -3.24 6.37
CA HIS A 48 -3.97 -2.39 7.36
C HIS A 48 -4.70 -1.20 6.71
N LEU A 49 -4.10 -0.55 5.71
CA LEU A 49 -4.77 0.50 4.92
C LEU A 49 -6.08 -0.01 4.32
N LYS A 50 -6.09 -1.23 3.77
CA LYS A 50 -7.29 -1.85 3.21
C LYS A 50 -8.36 -2.07 4.29
N SER A 51 -7.98 -2.62 5.43
CA SER A 51 -8.90 -2.82 6.57
C SER A 51 -9.52 -1.51 7.05
N LEU A 52 -8.73 -0.43 7.15
CA LEU A 52 -9.22 0.90 7.53
C LEU A 52 -10.21 1.48 6.51
N ALA A 53 -9.92 1.29 5.22
CA ALA A 53 -10.81 1.71 4.14
C ALA A 53 -12.13 0.93 4.16
N GLU A 54 -12.08 -0.40 4.33
CA GLU A 54 -13.26 -1.25 4.48
C GLU A 54 -14.11 -0.86 5.70
N GLY A 55 -13.47 -0.45 6.79
CA GLY A 55 -14.12 0.08 7.99
C GLY A 55 -14.66 1.50 7.87
N GLY A 56 -14.49 2.19 6.72
CA GLY A 56 -14.90 3.58 6.54
C GLY A 56 -14.06 4.59 7.34
N GLN A 57 -12.93 4.16 7.92
CA GLN A 57 -12.04 4.98 8.74
C GLN A 57 -10.93 5.65 7.91
N PHE A 58 -11.08 5.65 6.59
CA PHE A 58 -10.13 6.23 5.67
C PHE A 58 -10.90 6.89 4.52
N ALA A 59 -10.67 8.19 4.35
CA ALA A 59 -11.27 9.02 3.31
C ALA A 59 -10.17 9.79 2.59
N VAL A 60 -10.26 9.87 1.27
CA VAL A 60 -9.29 10.55 0.42
C VAL A 60 -10.04 11.44 -0.58
N ASN A 61 -9.53 12.66 -0.80
CA ASN A 61 -10.05 13.57 -1.81
C ASN A 61 -9.62 13.13 -3.22
N GLU A 62 -10.15 13.78 -4.26
CA GLU A 62 -9.89 13.41 -5.64
C GLU A 62 -8.40 13.53 -6.00
N GLU A 63 -7.77 14.66 -5.65
CA GLU A 63 -6.38 14.93 -5.99
C GLU A 63 -5.43 13.92 -5.33
N GLY A 64 -5.66 13.62 -4.05
CA GLY A 64 -4.90 12.63 -3.29
C GLY A 64 -5.10 11.22 -3.83
N PHE A 65 -6.34 10.88 -4.20
CA PHE A 65 -6.64 9.59 -4.83
C PHE A 65 -5.86 9.40 -6.14
N GLN A 66 -5.91 10.38 -7.04
CA GLN A 66 -5.23 10.29 -8.34
C GLN A 66 -3.71 10.21 -8.17
N ALA A 67 -3.14 11.00 -7.27
CA ALA A 67 -1.71 10.97 -6.99
C ALA A 67 -1.26 9.62 -6.43
N TYR A 68 -2.02 9.06 -5.47
CA TYR A 68 -1.71 7.78 -4.85
C TYR A 68 -1.86 6.63 -5.84
N MET A 69 -2.95 6.61 -6.62
CA MET A 69 -3.17 5.60 -7.66
C MET A 69 -2.04 5.59 -8.69
N LYS A 70 -1.60 6.77 -9.14
CA LYS A 70 -0.47 6.89 -10.06
C LYS A 70 0.82 6.31 -9.47
N ALA A 71 1.07 6.51 -8.19
CA ALA A 71 2.24 5.95 -7.51
C ALA A 71 2.16 4.41 -7.41
N CYS A 72 0.99 3.87 -7.05
CA CYS A 72 0.77 2.43 -7.04
C CYS A 72 0.94 1.82 -8.43
N ASP A 73 0.33 2.42 -9.46
CA ASP A 73 0.41 1.93 -10.84
C ASP A 73 1.88 1.96 -11.32
N PHE A 74 2.61 3.05 -11.06
CA PHE A 74 4.05 3.14 -11.38
C PHE A 74 4.86 2.01 -10.73
N PHE A 75 4.62 1.73 -9.45
CA PHE A 75 5.32 0.66 -8.74
C PHE A 75 4.97 -0.71 -9.32
N LEU A 76 3.68 -0.99 -9.54
CA LEU A 76 3.21 -2.29 -10.04
C LEU A 76 3.69 -2.56 -11.48
N ASP A 77 3.69 -1.54 -12.34
CA ASP A 77 4.21 -1.63 -13.70
C ASP A 77 5.73 -1.85 -13.69
N GLY A 78 6.45 -1.13 -12.83
CA GLY A 78 7.88 -1.32 -12.58
C GLY A 78 8.19 -2.73 -12.11
N TYR A 79 7.43 -3.24 -11.13
CA TYR A 79 7.53 -4.60 -10.64
C TYR A 79 7.32 -5.62 -11.77
N ASN A 80 6.25 -5.48 -12.56
CA ASN A 80 5.92 -6.42 -13.63
C ASN A 80 7.01 -6.49 -14.71
N SER A 81 7.68 -5.36 -14.97
CA SER A 81 8.81 -5.29 -15.89
C SER A 81 10.06 -5.93 -15.28
N MET A 82 10.40 -5.55 -14.04
CA MET A 82 11.62 -5.95 -13.35
C MET A 82 11.61 -7.43 -12.92
N ILE A 83 10.48 -7.96 -12.46
CA ILE A 83 10.42 -9.29 -11.84
C ILE A 83 10.90 -10.39 -12.80
N ARG A 84 10.65 -10.24 -14.11
CA ARG A 84 11.11 -11.17 -15.13
C ARG A 84 12.65 -11.20 -15.23
N GLU A 85 13.28 -10.04 -15.12
CA GLU A 85 14.73 -9.91 -15.16
C GLU A 85 15.36 -10.46 -13.87
N VAL A 86 14.75 -10.15 -12.72
CA VAL A 86 15.23 -10.64 -11.42
C VAL A 86 15.09 -12.17 -11.31
N PHE A 87 14.06 -12.78 -11.90
CA PHE A 87 13.93 -14.24 -11.94
C PHE A 87 15.09 -14.96 -12.66
N VAL A 88 15.87 -14.27 -13.49
CA VAL A 88 17.10 -14.84 -14.06
C VAL A 88 18.08 -15.22 -12.94
N LEU A 89 18.12 -14.46 -11.85
CA LEU A 89 19.00 -14.70 -10.70
C LEU A 89 18.63 -15.96 -9.91
N ALA A 90 17.40 -16.47 -10.07
CA ALA A 90 16.98 -17.74 -9.50
C ALA A 90 17.60 -18.96 -10.21
N ASN A 91 18.41 -18.74 -11.25
CA ASN A 91 19.10 -19.80 -11.97
C ASN A 91 20.61 -19.76 -11.67
N PRO A 92 21.26 -20.93 -11.49
CA PRO A 92 22.70 -20.98 -11.24
C PRO A 92 23.50 -20.33 -12.38
N ALA A 93 24.36 -19.39 -12.04
CA ALA A 93 25.26 -18.76 -12.99
C ALA A 93 26.30 -19.77 -13.51
N ARG A 94 26.61 -19.73 -14.81
CA ARG A 94 27.63 -20.59 -15.43
C ARG A 94 29.04 -20.05 -15.13
N MET A 95 29.55 -20.34 -13.94
CA MET A 95 30.84 -19.83 -13.45
C MET A 95 32.03 -20.79 -13.61
N GLY A 96 31.84 -21.92 -14.30
CA GLY A 96 32.84 -22.97 -14.47
C GLY A 96 32.56 -24.21 -13.59
N GLY A 97 33.41 -25.23 -13.71
CA GLY A 97 33.18 -26.54 -13.07
C GLY A 97 33.81 -26.76 -11.70
N GLY A 98 34.60 -25.81 -11.20
CA GLY A 98 35.28 -25.92 -9.92
C GLY A 98 34.31 -25.84 -8.74
N GLU A 99 34.64 -26.50 -7.63
CA GLU A 99 33.77 -26.54 -6.43
C GLU A 99 33.43 -25.15 -5.89
N TYR A 100 34.40 -24.23 -5.87
CA TYR A 100 34.14 -22.84 -5.49
C TYR A 100 33.16 -22.14 -6.44
N ALA A 101 33.27 -22.36 -7.75
CA ALA A 101 32.38 -21.76 -8.73
C ALA A 101 30.93 -22.25 -8.56
N LYS A 102 30.75 -23.55 -8.27
CA LYS A 102 29.43 -24.12 -7.95
C LYS A 102 28.86 -23.51 -6.67
N ALA A 103 29.66 -23.43 -5.61
CA ALA A 103 29.23 -22.88 -4.32
C ALA A 103 28.75 -21.42 -4.45
N VAL A 104 29.46 -20.59 -5.22
CA VAL A 104 29.03 -19.20 -5.46
C VAL A 104 27.76 -19.14 -6.31
N ALA A 105 27.63 -19.99 -7.35
CA ALA A 105 26.42 -20.03 -8.16
C ALA A 105 25.18 -20.45 -7.34
N GLU A 106 25.32 -21.44 -6.46
CA GLU A 106 24.27 -21.88 -5.54
C GLU A 106 23.92 -20.80 -4.50
N PHE A 107 24.93 -20.12 -3.96
CA PHE A 107 24.72 -19.02 -3.03
C PHE A 107 23.89 -17.89 -3.66
N ASN A 108 24.20 -17.50 -4.90
CA ASN A 108 23.44 -16.46 -5.61
C ASN A 108 21.97 -16.85 -5.80
N VAL A 109 21.71 -18.11 -6.16
CA VAL A 109 20.34 -18.62 -6.29
C VAL A 109 19.62 -18.59 -4.93
N LYS A 110 20.31 -18.99 -3.86
CA LYS A 110 19.74 -18.95 -2.51
C LYS A 110 19.39 -17.53 -2.07
N VAL A 111 20.27 -16.55 -2.30
CA VAL A 111 19.99 -15.15 -1.95
C VAL A 111 18.85 -14.57 -2.79
N ALA A 112 18.74 -14.98 -4.06
CA ALA A 112 17.69 -14.51 -4.95
C ALA A 112 16.32 -15.13 -4.63
N ASN A 113 16.26 -16.44 -4.37
CA ASN A 113 15.00 -17.20 -4.34
C ASN A 113 15.02 -18.45 -3.42
N GLY A 114 15.78 -18.42 -2.33
CA GLY A 114 15.95 -19.58 -1.45
C GLY A 114 14.80 -19.77 -0.45
N ASP A 115 14.44 -18.72 0.26
CA ASP A 115 13.49 -18.70 1.39
C ASP A 115 12.72 -17.36 1.44
N GLU A 116 11.87 -17.19 2.45
CA GLU A 116 11.03 -15.99 2.59
C GLU A 116 11.79 -14.68 2.82
N GLU A 117 13.07 -14.74 3.17
CA GLU A 117 13.96 -13.59 3.35
C GLU A 117 14.74 -13.26 2.07
N SER A 118 14.57 -14.08 1.04
CA SER A 118 15.24 -13.89 -0.24
C SER A 118 14.60 -12.75 -1.04
N LEU A 119 15.38 -12.20 -1.98
CA LEU A 119 15.01 -11.01 -2.74
C LEU A 119 13.66 -11.15 -3.48
N ILE A 120 13.44 -12.26 -4.19
CA ILE A 120 12.23 -12.46 -5.00
C ILE A 120 10.97 -12.58 -4.12
N PRO A 121 10.96 -13.42 -3.07
CA PRO A 121 9.85 -13.45 -2.11
C PRO A 121 9.54 -12.09 -1.47
N ASN A 122 10.56 -11.31 -1.10
CA ASN A 122 10.36 -9.97 -0.56
C ASN A 122 9.76 -9.00 -1.60
N LEU A 123 10.23 -9.04 -2.84
CA LEU A 123 9.63 -8.27 -3.94
C LEU A 123 8.15 -8.62 -4.15
N ILE A 124 7.79 -9.90 -4.05
CA ILE A 124 6.41 -10.38 -4.14
C ILE A 124 5.57 -9.82 -2.97
N LYS A 125 6.08 -9.88 -1.73
CA LYS A 125 5.41 -9.31 -0.54
C LYS A 125 5.16 -7.81 -0.72
N MET A 126 6.14 -7.06 -1.20
CA MET A 126 5.99 -5.63 -1.45
C MET A 126 4.94 -5.34 -2.53
N ARG A 127 4.92 -6.08 -3.64
CA ARG A 127 3.86 -5.98 -4.67
C ARG A 127 2.48 -6.18 -4.05
N ASP A 128 2.31 -7.22 -3.24
CA ASP A 128 1.02 -7.54 -2.63
C ASP A 128 0.57 -6.45 -1.65
N GLY A 129 1.50 -5.86 -0.88
CA GLY A 129 1.22 -4.70 -0.04
C GLY A 129 0.78 -3.48 -0.85
N VAL A 130 1.49 -3.15 -1.95
CA VAL A 130 1.13 -2.03 -2.83
C VAL A 130 -0.21 -2.26 -3.52
N GLN A 131 -0.51 -3.49 -3.94
CA GLN A 131 -1.80 -3.83 -4.52
C GLN A 131 -2.94 -3.66 -3.49
N GLN A 132 -2.75 -4.08 -2.25
CA GLN A 132 -3.74 -3.87 -1.18
C GLN A 132 -3.93 -2.38 -0.86
N ALA A 133 -2.86 -1.59 -0.83
CA ALA A 133 -2.95 -0.14 -0.65
C ALA A 133 -3.73 0.53 -1.79
N ARG A 134 -3.53 0.08 -3.04
CA ARG A 134 -4.31 0.55 -4.20
C ARG A 134 -5.79 0.23 -4.07
N GLU A 135 -6.12 -1.00 -3.64
CA GLU A 135 -7.51 -1.41 -3.36
C GLU A 135 -8.14 -0.56 -2.25
N ALA A 136 -7.38 -0.28 -1.18
CA ALA A 136 -7.81 0.59 -0.09
C ALA A 136 -8.23 1.98 -0.58
N MET A 137 -7.46 2.60 -1.48
CA MET A 137 -7.79 3.91 -2.04
C MET A 137 -9.11 3.89 -2.84
N ILE A 138 -9.35 2.82 -3.59
CA ILE A 138 -10.59 2.65 -4.36
C ILE A 138 -11.80 2.58 -3.42
N ILE A 139 -11.69 1.80 -2.34
CA ILE A 139 -12.73 1.66 -1.33
C ILE A 139 -12.96 3.01 -0.61
N ALA A 140 -11.88 3.67 -0.18
CA ALA A 140 -11.94 4.96 0.51
C ALA A 140 -12.61 6.05 -0.33
N ARG A 141 -12.32 6.11 -1.63
CA ARG A 141 -12.99 7.06 -2.54
C ARG A 141 -14.47 6.78 -2.69
N LYS A 142 -14.85 5.50 -2.76
CA LYS A 142 -16.28 5.11 -2.80
C LYS A 142 -16.98 5.58 -1.53
N ASN A 143 -16.40 5.30 -0.37
CA ASN A 143 -16.96 5.70 0.93
C ASN A 143 -17.06 7.22 1.08
N TYR A 144 -16.06 7.98 0.60
CA TYR A 144 -16.10 9.44 0.58
C TYR A 144 -17.27 9.97 -0.26
N ARG A 145 -17.49 9.44 -1.47
CA ARG A 145 -18.63 9.84 -2.33
C ARG A 145 -19.98 9.57 -1.68
N GLU A 146 -20.16 8.38 -1.11
CA GLU A 146 -21.41 8.00 -0.45
C GLU A 146 -21.70 8.89 0.78
N THR A 147 -20.65 9.23 1.55
CA THR A 147 -20.76 10.10 2.73
C THR A 147 -21.08 11.55 2.33
N GLU A 148 -20.42 12.09 1.30
CA GLU A 148 -20.68 13.44 0.80
C GLU A 148 -22.08 13.58 0.19
N GLU A 149 -22.53 12.56 -0.57
CA GLU A 149 -23.89 12.50 -1.11
C GLU A 149 -24.94 12.47 0.02
N ALA A 150 -24.71 11.71 1.10
CA ALA A 150 -25.61 11.67 2.26
C ALA A 150 -25.67 13.02 3.00
N HIS A 151 -24.53 13.69 3.18
CA HIS A 151 -24.47 14.99 3.82
C HIS A 151 -25.13 16.08 2.98
N SER A 152 -24.88 16.11 1.66
CA SER A 152 -25.49 17.10 0.76
C SER A 152 -27.03 16.98 0.73
N MET A 153 -27.60 15.77 0.74
CA MET A 153 -29.05 15.55 0.86
C MET A 153 -29.61 16.05 2.20
N THR A 154 -28.90 15.80 3.30
CA THR A 154 -29.31 16.24 4.64
C THR A 154 -29.29 17.76 4.76
N PHE A 155 -28.24 18.41 4.25
CA PHE A 155 -28.17 19.88 4.18
C PHE A 155 -29.26 20.48 3.28
N ALA A 156 -29.55 19.86 2.13
CA ALA A 156 -30.63 20.30 1.26
C ALA A 156 -32.01 20.19 1.95
N GLN A 157 -32.27 19.12 2.71
CA GLN A 157 -33.50 18.95 3.49
C GLN A 157 -33.62 19.99 4.63
N MET A 158 -32.53 20.24 5.37
CA MET A 158 -32.53 21.27 6.42
C MET A 158 -32.76 22.67 5.87
N ASN A 159 -32.13 23.02 4.74
CA ASN A 159 -32.33 24.32 4.10
C ASN A 159 -33.78 24.50 3.60
N LYS A 160 -34.43 23.42 3.17
CA LYS A 160 -35.83 23.46 2.72
C LYS A 160 -36.81 23.66 3.89
N GLY A 161 -36.54 23.07 5.05
CA GLY A 161 -37.35 23.26 6.26
C GLY A 161 -37.14 24.59 7.00
N LEU A 162 -36.08 25.35 6.67
CA LEU A 162 -35.83 26.70 7.19
C LEU A 162 -36.49 27.81 6.35
N GLN A 163 -37.06 27.48 5.19
CA GLN A 163 -37.73 28.42 4.28
C GLN A 163 -39.26 28.35 4.34
N GLU A 164 -39.82 27.53 5.24
CA GLU A 164 -41.24 27.47 5.61
C GLU A 164 -41.45 28.09 7.00
#